data_AF-A0A6N9VI84-F1
#
_entry.id   AF-A0A6N9VI84-F1
#
_cell.length_a   1.000
_cell.length_b   1.000
_cell.length_c   1.000
_cell.angle_alpha   90.00
_cell.angle_beta   90.00
_cell.angle_gamma   90.00
#
_symmetry.space_group_name_H-M   'P 1'
#
loop_
_entity.id
_entity.type
_entity.pdbx_description
1 polymer ?
#
loop_
_entity_poly.entity_id
_entity_poly.type
_entity_poly.pdbx_seq_one_letter_code
_entity_poly.pdbx_strand_id
1 'polypeptide(L)' 'VIGGFGSGAVAALPGPRHGSLSAQDVTELALVTGSATPARIAAGTAIDAGGLVPDLHDSNSWVQTVDEVDAVELLEVQLC' A
#
# COMPACT_ATOMS: atom_id res chain seq x y z
N VAL A 1 11.60 2.27 -34.69
CA VAL A 1 11.07 3.15 -33.62
C VAL A 1 10.25 2.26 -32.70
N ILE A 2 10.78 1.98 -31.52
CA ILE A 2 10.18 1.10 -30.51
C ILE A 2 9.16 1.91 -29.69
N GLY A 3 7.93 1.37 -29.61
CA GLY A 3 7.06 1.42 -28.43
C GLY A 3 6.58 2.78 -27.94
N GLY A 4 5.42 3.23 -28.42
CA GLY A 4 4.60 4.19 -27.71
C GLY A 4 3.92 3.51 -26.52
N PHE A 5 4.45 3.70 -25.31
CA PHE A 5 3.75 3.34 -24.09
C PHE A 5 2.63 4.35 -23.86
N GLY A 6 1.38 3.89 -23.94
CA GLY A 6 0.19 4.68 -23.62
C GLY A 6 0.18 5.01 -22.13
N SER A 7 0.82 6.12 -21.77
CA SER A 7 0.73 6.70 -20.44
C SER A 7 -0.66 7.29 -20.24
N GLY A 8 -1.36 6.82 -19.20
CA GLY A 8 -2.12 7.77 -18.37
C GLY A 8 -3.63 7.63 -18.28
N ALA A 9 -4.29 6.59 -18.80
CA ALA A 9 -5.70 6.34 -18.49
C ALA A 9 -5.84 5.24 -17.44
N VAL A 10 -5.47 5.52 -16.19
CA VAL A 10 -5.93 4.72 -15.05
C VAL A 10 -7.43 4.95 -14.90
N ALA A 11 -8.21 3.86 -14.90
CA ALA A 11 -9.60 3.94 -14.50
C ALA A 11 -9.65 4.60 -13.11
N ALA A 12 -10.49 5.62 -12.96
CA ALA A 12 -10.63 6.28 -11.66
C ALA A 12 -10.96 5.21 -10.62
N LEU A 13 -10.15 5.16 -9.55
CA LEU A 13 -10.45 4.31 -8.42
C LEU A 13 -11.88 4.61 -7.96
N PRO A 14 -12.68 3.59 -7.62
CA PRO A 14 -14.03 3.81 -7.13
C PRO A 14 -13.99 4.86 -6.01
N GLY A 15 -14.74 5.94 -6.17
CA GLY A 15 -14.85 6.96 -5.13
C GLY A 15 -15.33 6.32 -3.82
N PRO A 16 -14.93 6.87 -2.67
CA PRO A 16 -15.34 6.33 -1.37
C PRO A 16 -16.86 6.24 -1.33
N ARG A 17 -17.37 5.02 -1.06
CA ARG A 17 -18.80 4.77 -0.97
C ARG A 17 -19.36 5.59 0.20
N HIS A 18 -20.42 6.36 -0.01
CA HIS A 18 -21.06 7.11 1.08
C HIS A 18 -21.62 6.13 2.12
N GLY A 19 -21.26 6.32 3.39
CA GLY A 19 -21.45 5.34 4.48
C GLY A 19 -20.20 4.51 4.83
N SER A 20 -19.02 4.90 4.32
CA SER A 20 -17.73 4.26 4.62
C SER A 20 -17.16 4.70 5.97
N LEU A 21 -16.37 3.80 6.56
CA LEU A 21 -15.51 4.07 7.71
C LEU A 21 -14.65 5.33 7.45
N SER A 22 -14.56 6.22 8.43
CA SER A 22 -13.60 7.33 8.37
C SER A 22 -12.17 6.80 8.36
N ALA A 23 -11.21 7.62 7.94
CA ALA A 23 -9.79 7.26 8.01
C ALA A 23 -9.36 6.91 9.46
N GLN A 24 -9.97 7.58 10.45
CA GLN A 24 -9.76 7.29 11.86
C GLN A 24 -10.32 5.89 12.22
N ASP A 25 -11.54 5.58 11.80
CA ASP A 25 -12.18 4.28 12.08
C ASP A 25 -11.37 3.12 11.46
N VAL A 26 -10.86 3.30 10.24
CA VAL A 26 -10.00 2.30 9.57
C VAL A 26 -8.69 2.12 10.34
N THR A 27 -8.07 3.20 10.78
CA THR A 27 -6.82 3.17 11.55
C THR A 27 -7.01 2.48 12.90
N GLU A 28 -8.11 2.74 13.60
CA GLU A 28 -8.44 2.07 14.85
C GLU A 28 -8.63 0.56 14.65
N LEU A 29 -9.36 0.13 13.60
CA LEU A 29 -9.54 -1.28 13.28
C LEU A 29 -8.23 -1.98 12.88
N ALA A 30 -7.32 -1.24 12.23
CA ALA A 30 -6.01 -1.70 11.78
C ALA A 30 -5.05 -1.99 12.94
N LEU A 31 -5.06 -1.13 13.97
CA LEU A 31 -4.15 -1.17 15.12
C LEU A 31 -4.52 -2.22 16.19
N VAL A 32 -5.60 -2.99 15.97
CA VAL A 32 -6.00 -4.09 16.86
C VAL A 32 -5.28 -5.39 16.48
N THR A 33 -4.70 -6.08 17.46
CA THR A 33 -4.10 -7.41 17.24
C THR A 33 -5.10 -8.36 16.58
N GLY A 34 -4.68 -9.03 15.51
CA GLY A 34 -5.54 -9.95 14.77
C GLY A 34 -6.48 -9.29 13.75
N SER A 35 -6.21 -8.02 13.38
CA SER A 35 -6.87 -7.32 12.28
C SER A 35 -6.84 -8.09 10.95
N ALA A 36 -5.86 -8.98 10.75
CA ALA A 36 -5.72 -9.87 9.59
C ALA A 36 -5.80 -11.39 9.92
N THR A 37 -6.59 -11.79 10.92
CA THR A 37 -6.78 -13.24 11.19
C THR A 37 -7.42 -13.99 10.01
N PRO A 38 -7.17 -15.31 9.84
CA PRO A 38 -7.79 -16.12 8.79
C PRO A 38 -9.32 -16.03 8.75
N ALA A 39 -9.97 -15.92 9.92
CA ALA A 39 -11.42 -15.75 10.01
C ALA A 39 -11.89 -14.42 9.40
N ARG A 40 -11.17 -13.32 9.63
CA ARG A 40 -11.48 -12.02 9.03
C ARG A 40 -11.18 -11.98 7.53
N ILE A 41 -10.13 -12.68 7.10
CA ILE A 41 -9.83 -12.84 5.66
C ILE A 41 -10.99 -13.55 4.98
N ALA A 42 -11.43 -14.68 5.53
CA ALA A 42 -12.59 -15.41 5.01
C ALA A 42 -13.88 -14.58 5.00
N ALA A 43 -14.05 -13.68 5.97
CA ALA A 43 -15.18 -12.77 6.06
C ALA A 43 -15.06 -11.51 5.17
N GLY A 44 -13.93 -11.30 4.50
CA GLY A 44 -13.68 -10.09 3.69
C GLY A 44 -13.56 -8.81 4.52
N THR A 45 -13.23 -8.91 5.81
CA THR A 45 -13.11 -7.78 6.75
C THR A 45 -11.71 -7.66 7.35
N ALA A 46 -10.75 -8.45 6.87
CA ALA A 46 -9.36 -8.34 7.29
C ALA A 46 -8.77 -6.99 6.86
N ILE A 47 -8.05 -6.36 7.80
CA ILE A 47 -7.18 -5.23 7.52
C ILE A 47 -5.77 -5.70 7.82
N ASP A 48 -4.99 -5.91 6.77
CA ASP A 48 -3.57 -6.25 6.89
C ASP A 48 -2.74 -4.99 7.08
N ALA A 49 -2.71 -4.55 8.34
CA ALA A 49 -1.90 -3.43 8.80
C ALA A 49 -0.80 -3.89 9.78
N GLY A 50 -0.59 -5.21 9.88
CA GLY A 50 0.35 -5.82 10.80
C GLY A 50 1.78 -5.41 10.44
N GLY A 51 2.34 -4.46 11.17
CA GLY A 51 3.71 -3.98 10.97
C GLY A 51 3.84 -2.64 10.27
N LEU A 52 2.75 -1.88 10.07
CA LEU A 52 2.85 -0.49 9.64
C LEU A 52 3.51 0.35 10.75
N VAL A 53 4.83 0.48 10.66
CA VAL A 53 5.61 1.44 11.43
C VAL A 53 5.55 2.77 10.66
N PRO A 54 5.31 3.91 11.34
CA PRO A 54 5.42 5.21 10.69
C PRO A 54 6.79 5.33 10.02
N ASP A 55 6.81 5.68 8.73
CA ASP A 55 8.05 6.11 8.11
C ASP A 55 8.45 7.46 8.72
N LEU A 56 9.58 7.47 9.41
CA LEU A 56 10.11 8.66 10.07
C LEU A 56 11.11 9.41 9.18
N HIS A 57 11.44 8.85 8.02
CA HIS A 57 12.37 9.45 7.07
C HIS A 57 11.64 10.38 6.10
N ASP A 58 12.34 11.41 5.64
CA ASP A 58 11.86 12.37 4.65
C ASP A 58 12.09 11.91 3.20
N SER A 59 12.76 10.78 3.03
CA SER A 59 13.19 10.20 1.76
C SER A 59 13.15 8.67 1.86
N ASN A 60 12.91 8.00 0.73
CA ASN A 60 12.88 6.54 0.63
C ASN A 60 13.48 6.07 -0.70
N SER A 61 13.70 4.75 -0.83
CA SER A 61 14.31 4.14 -2.02
C SER A 61 13.47 4.27 -3.30
N TRP A 62 12.21 4.69 -3.21
CA TRP A 62 11.34 4.91 -4.37
C TRP A 62 11.59 6.25 -5.06
N VAL A 63 12.24 7.20 -4.38
CA VAL A 63 12.58 8.52 -4.95
C VAL A 63 14.07 8.67 -5.29
N GLN A 64 14.89 7.69 -4.91
CA GLN A 64 16.32 7.63 -5.19
C GLN A 64 16.60 7.16 -6.62
N THR A 65 17.74 7.56 -7.19
CA THR A 65 18.20 6.95 -8.46
C THR A 65 18.70 5.53 -8.20
N VAL A 66 18.69 4.66 -9.21
CA VAL A 66 19.03 3.24 -9.04
C VAL A 66 20.43 3.02 -8.48
N ASP A 67 21.38 3.93 -8.78
CA ASP A 67 22.75 3.87 -8.25
C ASP A 67 22.87 4.28 -6.78
N GLU A 68 21.82 4.86 -6.20
CA GLU A 68 21.73 5.28 -4.80
C GLU A 68 21.05 4.23 -3.90
N VAL A 69 20.47 3.17 -4.46
CA VAL A 69 19.73 2.11 -3.75
C VAL A 69 20.63 0.91 -3.44
N ASP A 70 20.58 0.38 -2.21
CA ASP A 70 21.37 -0.79 -1.83
C ASP A 70 20.94 -2.04 -2.63
N ALA A 71 21.90 -2.91 -2.96
CA ALA A 71 21.65 -4.14 -3.68
C ALA A 71 20.60 -5.06 -3.02
N VAL A 72 20.47 -5.03 -1.68
CA VAL A 72 19.44 -5.80 -0.97
C VAL A 72 18.04 -5.23 -1.20
N GLU A 73 17.90 -3.91 -1.23
CA GLU A 73 16.62 -3.22 -1.41
C GLU A 73 16.09 -3.37 -2.83
N LEU A 74 16.99 -3.50 -3.82
CA LEU A 74 16.62 -3.82 -5.20
C LEU A 74 15.94 -5.20 -5.37
N LEU A 75 16.02 -6.07 -4.35
CA LEU A 75 15.36 -7.38 -4.37
C LEU A 75 13.91 -7.32 -3.84
N GLU A 76 13.48 -6.19 -3.29
CA GLU A 76 12.11 -6.01 -2.82
C GLU A 76 11.13 -5.82 -3.98
N VAL A 77 10.06 -6.61 -4.00
CA VAL A 77 9.10 -6.62 -5.12
C VAL A 77 8.24 -5.36 -5.06
N GLN A 78 8.34 -4.54 -6.12
CA GLN A 78 7.41 -3.45 -6.38
C GLN A 78 6.06 -4.06 -6.79
N LEU A 79 5.09 -4.08 -5.88
CA LEU A 79 3.72 -4.48 -6.20
C LEU A 79 3.08 -3.39 -7.08
N CYS A 80 2.93 -3.69 -8.37
CA CYS A 80 2.21 -2.85 -9.34
C CYS A 80 0.69 -2.92 -9.15
#